data_AF-A0A970D721-F1
#
_entry.id   AF-A0A970D721-F1
#
_cell.length_a   1.000
_cell.length_b   1.000
_cell.length_c   1.000
_cell.angle_alpha   90.00
_cell.angle_beta   90.00
_cell.angle_gamma   90.00
#
_symmetry.space_group_name_H-M   'P 1'
#
loop_
_entity.id
_entity.type
_entity.pdbx_description
1 polymer ?
#
loop_
_entity_poly.entity_id
_entity_poly.type
_entity_poly.pdbx_seq_one_letter_code
_entity_poly.pdbx_strand_id
1 'polypeptide(L)'
;MAEADARKAIEGAISYAYEQLGKPYDYGFTDSDGDKAFYCSELVYKAYKSTGLNVAAKNPQRDSIVTALQAVVDSLQPRDRFTLANEIMSFANEYTANPDFDKLQKFLVYTVVPNCGVFAKAFPDKKAYDRLNRTIDLLKNDKAMVNYKKAQQQYNEERDAGKYKTGFGIGIAREKAAQLRIGTAVFQDIDKLAKTAGVQKRELVKIVFQLFLPVYQHMGSVGDLLGGMARQQNMQLPSGIKTLMEIVDWLNARRTVVADWPVIGGLLASIMPGSAEGKVTDDFTSPMDLAAVSNDKIIYDWPK
;
A
#
# COMPACT_ATOMS: atom_id res chain seq x y z
N MET A 1 -27.70 -28.63 3.01
CA MET A 1 -27.69 -29.86 2.18
C MET A 1 -28.27 -31.03 2.97
N ALA A 2 -28.53 -32.18 2.35
CA ALA A 2 -28.90 -33.39 3.09
C ALA A 2 -27.72 -33.87 3.95
N GLU A 3 -28.00 -34.52 5.08
CA GLU A 3 -26.98 -34.91 6.07
C GLU A 3 -25.91 -35.84 5.48
N ALA A 4 -26.29 -36.78 4.61
CA ALA A 4 -25.35 -37.67 3.94
C ALA A 4 -24.38 -36.92 3.01
N ASP A 5 -24.87 -35.90 2.30
CA ASP A 5 -24.03 -35.06 1.44
C ASP A 5 -23.10 -34.16 2.29
N ALA A 6 -23.58 -33.66 3.43
CA ALA A 6 -22.78 -32.90 4.39
C ALA A 6 -21.65 -33.75 4.96
N ARG A 7 -21.95 -34.98 5.36
CA ARG A 7 -20.95 -35.92 5.89
C ARG A 7 -19.89 -36.25 4.85
N LYS A 8 -20.27 -36.51 3.61
CA LYS A 8 -19.34 -36.77 2.50
C LYS A 8 -18.41 -35.58 2.25
N ALA A 9 -18.95 -34.36 2.31
CA ALA A 9 -18.15 -33.14 2.18
C ALA A 9 -17.18 -32.96 3.37
N ILE A 10 -17.62 -33.21 4.60
CA ILE A 10 -16.75 -33.14 5.79
C ILE A 10 -15.62 -34.17 5.71
N GLU A 11 -15.93 -35.43 5.37
CA GLU A 11 -14.93 -36.50 5.24
C GLU A 11 -13.92 -36.19 4.11
N GLY A 12 -14.39 -35.65 2.99
CA GLY A 12 -13.50 -35.19 1.91
C GLY A 12 -12.60 -34.04 2.33
N ALA A 13 -13.13 -33.04 3.04
CA ALA A 13 -12.35 -31.92 3.55
C ALA A 13 -11.31 -32.38 4.60
N ILE A 14 -11.65 -33.32 5.48
CA ILE A 14 -10.72 -33.93 6.44
C ILE A 14 -9.60 -34.66 5.69
N SER A 15 -9.94 -35.47 4.68
CA SER A 15 -8.95 -36.19 3.87
C SER A 15 -7.98 -35.21 3.20
N TYR A 16 -8.50 -34.16 2.57
CA TYR A 16 -7.66 -33.13 1.98
C TYR A 16 -6.73 -32.49 3.01
N ALA A 17 -7.25 -32.07 4.17
CA ALA A 17 -6.47 -31.42 5.22
C ALA A 17 -5.38 -32.35 5.80
N TYR A 18 -5.67 -33.64 5.92
CA TYR A 18 -4.72 -34.64 6.40
C TYR A 18 -3.51 -34.78 5.46
N GLU A 19 -3.74 -34.71 4.14
CA GLU A 19 -2.66 -34.72 3.13
C GLU A 19 -1.77 -33.47 3.17
N GLN A 20 -2.23 -32.38 3.80
CA GLN A 20 -1.47 -31.12 3.91
C GLN A 20 -0.62 -31.04 5.18
N LEU A 21 -0.67 -32.04 6.08
CA LEU A 21 0.06 -32.02 7.33
C LEU A 21 1.58 -31.88 7.12
N GLY A 22 2.20 -31.00 7.91
CA GLY A 22 3.64 -30.72 7.85
C GLY A 22 4.06 -29.65 6.86
N LYS A 23 3.12 -29.08 6.08
CA LYS A 23 3.40 -27.95 5.19
C LYS A 23 3.62 -26.65 5.97
N PRO A 24 4.51 -25.76 5.49
CA PRO A 24 4.80 -24.48 6.13
C PRO A 24 3.59 -23.54 6.09
N TYR A 25 3.64 -22.51 6.94
CA TYR A 25 2.65 -21.43 6.95
C TYR A 25 2.89 -20.46 5.78
N ASP A 26 1.85 -20.08 5.05
CA ASP A 26 1.93 -19.04 4.01
C ASP A 26 1.80 -17.64 4.66
N TYR A 27 2.86 -16.84 4.55
CA TYR A 27 2.89 -15.46 5.03
C TYR A 27 2.63 -14.43 3.93
N GLY A 28 2.63 -14.86 2.66
CA GLY A 28 2.31 -14.00 1.53
C GLY A 28 0.81 -13.76 1.39
N PHE A 29 -0.02 -14.60 2.04
CA PHE A 29 -1.47 -14.53 1.99
C PHE A 29 -2.00 -14.57 0.55
N THR A 30 -1.40 -15.42 -0.28
CA THR A 30 -1.71 -15.58 -1.72
C THR A 30 -1.68 -17.05 -2.09
N ASP A 31 -2.52 -17.47 -3.03
CA ASP A 31 -2.55 -18.82 -3.60
C ASP A 31 -1.46 -19.02 -4.68
N SER A 32 -0.49 -18.09 -4.79
CA SER A 32 0.54 -18.14 -5.83
C SER A 32 1.49 -19.34 -5.71
N ASP A 33 1.62 -19.92 -4.52
CA ASP A 33 2.45 -21.09 -4.26
C ASP A 33 1.65 -22.41 -4.31
N GLY A 34 0.33 -22.34 -4.53
CA GLY A 34 -0.57 -23.48 -4.61
C GLY A 34 -0.68 -24.21 -3.28
N ASP A 35 -0.43 -25.52 -3.26
CA ASP A 35 -0.50 -26.32 -2.03
C ASP A 35 0.88 -26.48 -1.38
N LYS A 36 1.77 -25.48 -1.47
CA LYS A 36 3.14 -25.58 -0.90
C LYS A 36 3.23 -25.03 0.50
N ALA A 37 2.46 -24.00 0.82
CA ALA A 37 2.25 -23.48 2.16
C ALA A 37 0.76 -23.15 2.33
N PHE A 38 0.31 -22.95 3.56
CA PHE A 38 -1.08 -22.55 3.82
C PHE A 38 -1.13 -21.54 4.96
N TYR A 39 -1.95 -20.49 4.83
CA TYR A 39 -2.45 -19.77 6.00
C TYR A 39 -3.73 -20.43 6.53
N CYS A 40 -4.13 -20.09 7.75
CA CYS A 40 -5.14 -20.84 8.50
C CYS A 40 -6.48 -20.98 7.76
N SER A 41 -7.00 -19.89 7.20
CA SER A 41 -8.27 -19.88 6.45
C SER A 41 -8.15 -20.41 5.03
N GLU A 42 -6.96 -20.39 4.42
CA GLU A 42 -6.72 -20.98 3.11
C GLU A 42 -6.93 -22.49 3.12
N LEU A 43 -6.32 -23.15 4.12
CA LEU A 43 -6.39 -24.60 4.25
C LEU A 43 -7.83 -25.05 4.42
N VAL A 44 -8.59 -24.36 5.29
CA VAL A 44 -10.01 -24.65 5.52
C VAL A 44 -10.82 -24.42 4.24
N TYR A 45 -10.59 -23.31 3.54
CA TYR A 45 -11.28 -23.01 2.30
C TYR A 45 -10.98 -24.05 1.20
N LYS A 46 -9.71 -24.35 0.94
CA LYS A 46 -9.29 -25.33 -0.06
C LYS A 46 -9.78 -26.74 0.26
N ALA A 47 -9.81 -27.12 1.55
CA ALA A 47 -10.36 -28.39 2.00
C ALA A 47 -11.83 -28.55 1.59
N TYR A 48 -12.69 -27.57 1.89
CA TYR A 48 -14.10 -27.63 1.49
C TYR A 48 -14.31 -27.39 -0.02
N LYS A 49 -13.47 -26.58 -0.65
CA LYS A 49 -13.50 -26.38 -2.11
C LYS A 49 -13.18 -27.66 -2.86
N SER A 50 -12.28 -28.51 -2.33
CA SER A 50 -11.96 -29.82 -2.91
C SER A 50 -13.18 -30.75 -2.99
N THR A 51 -14.20 -30.51 -2.16
CA THR A 51 -15.46 -31.26 -2.17
C THR A 51 -16.57 -30.56 -2.97
N GLY A 52 -16.24 -29.49 -3.69
CA GLY A 52 -17.18 -28.71 -4.48
C GLY A 52 -17.99 -27.66 -3.71
N LEU A 53 -17.67 -27.41 -2.43
CA LEU A 53 -18.38 -26.42 -1.62
C LEU A 53 -17.64 -25.07 -1.60
N ASN A 54 -18.38 -23.98 -1.73
CA ASN A 54 -17.81 -22.64 -1.57
C ASN A 54 -18.23 -22.04 -0.23
N VAL A 55 -17.41 -22.28 0.79
CA VAL A 55 -17.67 -21.88 2.18
C VAL A 55 -17.19 -20.46 2.50
N ALA A 56 -16.52 -19.78 1.57
CA ALA A 56 -15.95 -18.44 1.78
C ALA A 56 -16.87 -17.35 1.21
N ALA A 57 -17.36 -16.47 2.07
CA ALA A 57 -18.05 -15.24 1.67
C ALA A 57 -17.03 -14.09 1.50
N LYS A 58 -16.30 -14.12 0.38
CA LYS A 58 -15.21 -13.18 0.04
C LYS A 58 -15.61 -11.71 0.21
N ASN A 59 -14.68 -10.91 0.74
CA ASN A 59 -14.77 -9.46 0.79
C ASN A 59 -13.59 -8.84 0.02
N PRO A 60 -13.78 -8.51 -1.27
CA PRO A 60 -12.70 -7.98 -2.11
C PRO A 60 -12.03 -6.72 -1.57
N GLN A 61 -12.76 -5.86 -0.83
CA GLN A 61 -12.16 -4.64 -0.28
C GLN A 61 -11.20 -4.95 0.86
N ARG A 62 -11.61 -5.82 1.80
CA ARG A 62 -10.75 -6.26 2.90
C ARG A 62 -9.53 -7.00 2.35
N ASP A 63 -9.75 -7.91 1.41
CA ASP A 63 -8.70 -8.76 0.86
C ASP A 63 -7.63 -7.94 0.14
N SER A 64 -8.06 -6.95 -0.66
CA SER A 64 -7.14 -6.00 -1.28
C SER A 64 -6.29 -5.23 -0.26
N ILE A 65 -6.85 -4.80 0.88
CA ILE A 65 -6.09 -4.09 1.92
C ILE A 65 -5.07 -5.01 2.58
N VAL A 66 -5.44 -6.24 2.91
CA VAL A 66 -4.54 -7.21 3.54
C VAL A 66 -3.37 -7.52 2.60
N THR A 67 -3.66 -7.90 1.37
CA THR A 67 -2.64 -8.22 0.36
C THR A 67 -1.74 -7.02 0.09
N ALA A 68 -2.31 -5.81 -0.01
CA ALA A 68 -1.54 -4.58 -0.18
C ALA A 68 -0.59 -4.31 0.98
N LEU A 69 -1.07 -4.37 2.23
CA LEU A 69 -0.23 -4.13 3.40
C LEU A 69 0.84 -5.22 3.55
N GLN A 70 0.51 -6.48 3.31
CA GLN A 70 1.44 -7.59 3.44
C GLN A 70 2.54 -7.52 2.37
N ALA A 71 2.18 -7.28 1.11
CA ALA A 71 3.14 -7.15 0.00
C ALA A 71 4.21 -6.08 0.30
N VAL A 72 3.79 -5.02 0.98
CA VAL A 72 4.70 -3.95 1.40
C VAL A 72 5.52 -4.38 2.61
N VAL A 73 4.87 -4.90 3.65
CA VAL A 73 5.50 -5.25 4.92
C VAL A 73 6.55 -6.35 4.80
N ASP A 74 6.35 -7.34 3.92
CA ASP A 74 7.32 -8.41 3.72
C ASP A 74 8.68 -7.88 3.24
N SER A 75 8.66 -6.80 2.45
CA SER A 75 9.88 -6.12 1.99
C SER A 75 10.59 -5.29 3.08
N LEU A 76 9.92 -5.06 4.22
CA LEU A 76 10.36 -4.14 5.28
C LEU A 76 11.08 -4.82 6.45
N GLN A 77 11.43 -6.09 6.31
CA GLN A 77 12.12 -6.89 7.35
C GLN A 77 11.40 -6.83 8.71
N PRO A 78 10.15 -7.32 8.79
CA PRO A 78 9.39 -7.34 10.03
C PRO A 78 10.15 -8.11 11.13
N ARG A 79 10.19 -7.53 12.34
CA ARG A 79 10.84 -8.13 13.52
C ARG A 79 10.11 -9.38 13.99
N ASP A 80 8.78 -9.31 13.98
CA ASP A 80 7.87 -10.42 14.23
C ASP A 80 6.81 -10.43 13.13
N ARG A 81 6.94 -11.37 12.20
CA ARG A 81 6.03 -11.54 11.06
C ARG A 81 4.62 -11.92 11.50
N PHE A 82 4.50 -12.72 12.56
CA PHE A 82 3.21 -13.24 13.01
C PHE A 82 2.37 -12.16 13.66
N THR A 83 3.00 -11.43 14.59
CA THR A 83 2.33 -10.35 15.31
C THR A 83 1.90 -9.26 14.33
N LEU A 84 2.78 -8.87 13.41
CA LEU A 84 2.44 -7.82 12.44
C LEU A 84 1.36 -8.26 11.43
N ALA A 85 1.35 -9.52 10.99
CA ALA A 85 0.27 -10.05 10.15
C ALA A 85 -1.08 -10.01 10.88
N ASN A 86 -1.13 -10.38 12.16
CA ASN A 86 -2.35 -10.29 12.97
C ASN A 86 -2.86 -8.85 13.12
N GLU A 87 -1.94 -7.90 13.33
CA GLU A 87 -2.26 -6.47 13.40
C GLU A 87 -2.81 -5.95 12.06
N ILE A 88 -2.23 -6.35 10.92
CA ILE A 88 -2.72 -6.01 9.58
C ILE A 88 -4.14 -6.55 9.35
N MET A 89 -4.40 -7.80 9.72
CA MET A 89 -5.73 -8.41 9.62
C MET A 89 -6.76 -7.68 10.48
N SER A 90 -6.41 -7.38 11.74
CA SER A 90 -7.28 -6.64 12.65
C SER A 90 -7.57 -5.23 12.10
N PHE A 91 -6.55 -4.53 11.63
CA PHE A 91 -6.68 -3.21 11.03
C PHE A 91 -7.56 -3.24 9.77
N ALA A 92 -7.35 -4.18 8.85
CA ALA A 92 -8.13 -4.28 7.61
C ALA A 92 -9.63 -4.49 7.90
N ASN A 93 -9.96 -5.30 8.90
CA ASN A 93 -11.34 -5.49 9.35
C ASN A 93 -11.94 -4.20 9.93
N GLU A 94 -11.23 -3.48 10.80
CA GLU A 94 -11.73 -2.24 11.38
C GLU A 94 -11.86 -1.14 10.31
N TYR A 95 -10.86 -1.04 9.44
CA TYR A 95 -10.76 -0.01 8.42
C TYR A 95 -11.83 -0.19 7.34
N THR A 96 -12.16 -1.41 6.94
CA THR A 96 -13.24 -1.64 5.96
C THR A 96 -14.61 -1.25 6.48
N ALA A 97 -14.86 -1.36 7.79
CA ALA A 97 -16.12 -0.96 8.39
C ALA A 97 -16.28 0.57 8.50
N ASN A 98 -15.19 1.28 8.80
CA ASN A 98 -15.18 2.74 8.89
C ASN A 98 -13.82 3.29 8.45
N PRO A 99 -13.63 3.46 7.13
CA PRO A 99 -12.33 3.82 6.61
C PRO A 99 -12.04 5.29 6.86
N ASP A 100 -10.81 5.57 7.30
CA ASP A 100 -10.38 6.90 7.71
C ASP A 100 -8.87 7.09 7.52
N PHE A 101 -8.48 8.20 6.90
CA PHE A 101 -7.08 8.44 6.59
C PHE A 101 -6.21 8.53 7.85
N ASP A 102 -6.73 9.10 8.94
CA ASP A 102 -5.97 9.24 10.18
C ASP A 102 -5.74 7.88 10.86
N LYS A 103 -6.71 6.96 10.75
CA LYS A 103 -6.53 5.56 11.18
C LYS A 103 -5.43 4.87 10.37
N LEU A 104 -5.46 4.96 9.05
CA LEU A 104 -4.41 4.37 8.20
C LEU A 104 -3.04 4.97 8.49
N GLN A 105 -2.95 6.29 8.59
CA GLN A 105 -1.72 6.99 8.96
C GLN A 105 -1.18 6.50 10.30
N LYS A 106 -2.03 6.45 11.34
CA LYS A 106 -1.61 6.00 12.67
C LYS A 106 -1.17 4.55 12.66
N PHE A 107 -1.87 3.67 11.94
CA PHE A 107 -1.47 2.27 11.80
C PHE A 107 -0.08 2.14 11.17
N LEU A 108 0.16 2.82 10.04
CA LEU A 108 1.47 2.80 9.39
C LEU A 108 2.58 3.34 10.31
N VAL A 109 2.33 4.45 11.03
CA VAL A 109 3.35 5.13 11.85
C VAL A 109 3.61 4.44 13.19
N TYR A 110 2.58 3.96 13.87
CA TYR A 110 2.67 3.44 15.24
C TYR A 110 2.62 1.93 15.33
N THR A 111 2.20 1.23 14.27
CA THR A 111 2.18 -0.23 14.22
C THR A 111 3.20 -0.76 13.23
N VAL A 112 3.19 -0.33 11.98
CA VAL A 112 4.11 -0.89 10.96
C VAL A 112 5.54 -0.43 11.18
N VAL A 113 5.79 0.88 11.23
CA VAL A 113 7.16 1.43 11.36
C VAL A 113 7.96 0.86 12.55
N PRO A 114 7.40 0.76 13.78
CA PRO A 114 8.16 0.24 14.92
C PRO A 114 8.48 -1.26 14.81
N ASN A 115 7.66 -2.00 14.06
CA ASN A 115 7.80 -3.45 13.89
C ASN A 115 8.68 -3.84 12.68
N CYS A 116 9.15 -2.87 11.88
CA CYS A 116 9.98 -3.13 10.70
C CYS A 116 11.45 -2.76 10.91
N GLY A 117 12.36 -3.72 10.73
CA GLY A 117 13.80 -3.55 10.92
C GLY A 117 14.42 -2.49 10.00
N VAL A 118 13.88 -2.36 8.79
CA VAL A 118 14.30 -1.38 7.78
C VAL A 118 14.26 0.07 8.28
N PHE A 119 13.39 0.37 9.25
CA PHE A 119 13.17 1.71 9.80
C PHE A 119 13.78 1.92 11.19
N ALA A 120 14.30 0.87 11.82
CA ALA A 120 14.75 0.90 13.22
C ALA A 120 15.79 1.99 13.51
N LYS A 121 16.69 2.26 12.56
CA LYS A 121 17.72 3.30 12.71
C LYS A 121 17.17 4.72 12.59
N ALA A 122 16.23 4.94 11.67
CA ALA A 122 15.64 6.24 11.40
C ALA A 122 14.60 6.62 12.46
N PHE A 123 13.87 5.62 12.97
CA PHE A 123 12.80 5.79 13.94
C PHE A 123 12.97 4.82 15.12
N PRO A 124 13.90 5.10 16.04
CA PRO A 124 14.24 4.18 17.12
C PRO A 124 13.27 4.18 18.30
N ASP A 125 12.45 5.24 18.44
CA ASP A 125 11.62 5.44 19.62
C ASP A 125 10.30 6.17 19.31
N LYS A 126 9.44 6.24 20.33
CA LYS A 126 8.14 6.92 20.26
C LYS A 126 8.23 8.38 19.83
N LYS A 127 9.25 9.12 20.30
CA LYS A 127 9.42 10.53 19.90
C LYS A 127 9.72 10.65 18.42
N ALA A 128 10.42 9.68 17.83
CA ALA A 128 10.65 9.62 16.39
C ALA A 128 9.37 9.31 15.62
N TYR A 129 8.52 8.39 16.11
CA TYR A 129 7.20 8.13 15.52
C TYR A 129 6.30 9.36 15.58
N ASP A 130 6.30 10.10 16.69
CA ASP A 130 5.52 11.33 16.84
C ASP A 130 5.98 12.42 15.85
N ARG A 131 7.30 12.53 15.60
CA ARG A 131 7.84 13.45 14.57
C ARG A 131 7.44 13.02 13.16
N LEU A 132 7.48 11.72 12.87
CA LEU A 132 7.02 11.19 11.60
C LEU A 132 5.53 11.48 11.39
N ASN A 133 4.69 11.23 12.39
CA ASN A 133 3.26 11.51 12.33
C ASN A 133 2.98 12.99 12.02
N ARG A 134 3.65 13.90 12.73
CA ARG A 134 3.54 15.35 12.45
C ARG A 134 4.01 15.72 11.05
N THR A 135 5.04 15.05 10.54
CA THR A 135 5.55 15.26 9.18
C THR A 135 4.52 14.83 8.14
N ILE A 136 3.85 13.69 8.37
CA ILE A 136 2.75 13.23 7.51
C ILE A 136 1.54 14.17 7.63
N ASP A 137 1.26 14.73 8.81
CA ASP A 137 0.20 15.74 8.94
C ASP A 137 0.49 17.01 8.11
N LEU A 138 1.76 17.42 7.98
CA LEU A 138 2.12 18.54 7.09
C LEU A 138 1.89 18.19 5.62
N LEU A 139 2.20 16.96 5.22
CA LEU A 139 1.92 16.44 3.87
C LEU A 139 0.42 16.39 3.63
N LYS A 140 -0.34 15.71 4.49
CA LYS A 140 -1.79 15.55 4.44
C LYS A 140 -2.53 16.88 4.32
N ASN A 141 -2.15 17.85 5.16
CA ASN A 141 -2.75 19.19 5.18
C ASN A 141 -2.18 20.15 4.14
N ASP A 142 -1.37 19.62 3.21
CA ASP A 142 -0.95 20.35 2.02
C ASP A 142 -0.03 21.57 2.31
N LYS A 143 0.65 21.51 3.47
CA LYS A 143 1.58 22.52 4.00
C LYS A 143 3.04 22.19 3.73
N ALA A 144 3.31 21.01 3.16
CA ALA A 144 4.65 20.48 2.99
C ALA A 144 5.32 20.88 1.67
N MET A 145 4.57 20.92 0.56
CA MET A 145 5.10 21.04 -0.80
C MET A 145 4.96 22.47 -1.37
N VAL A 146 5.31 23.47 -0.56
CA VAL A 146 5.05 24.89 -0.88
C VAL A 146 5.93 25.36 -2.04
N ASN A 147 7.20 24.98 -2.07
CA ASN A 147 8.11 25.40 -3.14
C ASN A 147 7.74 24.71 -4.46
N TYR A 148 7.41 23.41 -4.41
CA TYR A 148 6.95 22.66 -5.57
C TYR A 148 5.75 23.34 -6.24
N LYS A 149 4.69 23.63 -5.47
CA LYS A 149 3.48 24.26 -6.01
C LYS A 149 3.77 25.58 -6.69
N LYS A 150 4.59 26.42 -6.06
CA LYS A 150 4.99 27.71 -6.64
C LYS A 150 5.76 27.52 -7.95
N ALA A 151 6.72 26.60 -7.99
CA ALA A 151 7.49 26.30 -9.19
C ALA A 151 6.61 25.70 -10.31
N GLN A 152 5.69 24.82 -9.95
CA GLN A 152 4.76 24.18 -10.88
C GLN A 152 3.76 25.18 -11.48
N GLN A 153 3.21 26.07 -10.65
CA GLN A 153 2.34 27.15 -11.10
C GLN A 153 3.09 28.05 -12.09
N GLN A 154 4.31 28.49 -11.74
CA GLN A 154 5.12 29.33 -12.61
C GLN A 154 5.43 28.64 -13.95
N TYR A 155 5.75 27.34 -13.92
CA TYR A 155 5.98 26.57 -15.15
C TYR A 155 4.75 26.55 -16.07
N ASN A 156 3.57 26.32 -15.50
CA ASN A 156 2.31 26.30 -16.25
C ASN A 156 2.00 27.68 -16.87
N GLU A 157 2.15 28.76 -16.10
CA GLU A 157 1.96 30.13 -16.58
C GLU A 157 2.94 30.47 -17.73
N GLU A 158 4.22 30.08 -17.60
CA GLU A 158 5.23 30.29 -18.64
C GLU A 158 4.94 29.46 -19.91
N ARG A 159 4.43 28.23 -19.74
CA ARG A 159 4.01 27.36 -20.85
C ARG A 159 2.82 27.94 -21.59
N ASP A 160 1.80 28.37 -20.86
CA ASP A 160 0.54 28.85 -21.42
C ASP A 160 0.74 30.22 -22.11
N ALA A 161 1.69 31.02 -21.62
CA ALA A 161 2.19 32.22 -22.29
C ALA A 161 3.09 31.94 -23.52
N GLY A 162 3.30 30.67 -23.90
CA GLY A 162 4.09 30.29 -25.07
C GLY A 162 5.60 30.51 -24.95
N LYS A 163 6.14 30.75 -23.74
CA LYS A 163 7.55 31.13 -23.54
C LYS A 163 8.56 30.04 -23.93
N TYR A 164 8.10 28.80 -24.07
CA TYR A 164 8.90 27.65 -24.51
C TYR A 164 8.79 27.36 -26.01
N LYS A 165 7.87 28.01 -26.75
CA LYS A 165 7.70 27.83 -28.19
C LYS A 165 8.48 28.88 -28.99
N THR A 166 9.79 28.96 -28.75
CA THR A 166 10.68 29.93 -29.44
C THR A 166 11.63 29.24 -30.41
N GLY A 167 12.03 29.93 -31.48
CA GLY A 167 12.96 29.41 -32.48
C GLY A 167 14.38 29.11 -31.95
N PHE A 168 15.16 28.36 -32.74
CA PHE A 168 16.58 28.06 -32.52
C PHE A 168 16.93 27.39 -31.16
N GLY A 169 16.10 26.45 -30.68
CA GLY A 169 16.42 25.63 -29.48
C GLY A 169 16.39 26.37 -28.14
N ILE A 170 16.24 27.70 -28.13
CA ILE A 170 16.12 28.54 -26.92
C ILE A 170 14.91 28.12 -26.07
N GLY A 171 13.82 27.74 -26.72
CA GLY A 171 12.59 27.32 -26.06
C GLY A 171 12.79 26.05 -25.25
N ILE A 172 13.50 25.09 -25.82
CA ILE A 172 13.89 23.82 -25.19
C ILE A 172 14.82 24.08 -23.99
N ALA A 173 15.80 24.96 -24.13
CA ALA A 173 16.70 25.31 -23.03
C ALA A 173 15.96 25.97 -21.86
N ARG A 174 15.02 26.89 -22.15
CA ARG A 174 14.16 27.52 -21.14
C ARG A 174 13.25 26.53 -20.44
N GLU A 175 12.64 25.62 -21.19
CA GLU A 175 11.78 24.58 -20.62
C GLU A 175 12.57 23.65 -19.69
N LYS A 176 13.77 23.21 -20.11
CA LYS A 176 14.68 22.43 -19.25
C LYS A 176 15.06 23.17 -17.97
N ALA A 177 15.39 24.47 -18.06
CA ALA A 177 15.71 25.28 -16.89
C ALA A 177 14.50 25.42 -15.93
N ALA A 178 13.29 25.53 -16.46
CA ALA A 178 12.08 25.56 -15.67
C ALA A 178 11.78 24.22 -14.98
N GLN A 179 12.00 23.10 -15.68
CA GLN A 179 11.89 21.76 -15.09
C GLN A 179 12.92 21.55 -13.96
N LEU A 180 14.17 21.99 -14.14
CA LEU A 180 15.19 21.92 -13.08
C LEU A 180 14.79 22.72 -11.84
N ARG A 181 14.13 23.88 -12.02
CA ARG A 181 13.58 24.66 -10.89
C ARG A 181 12.52 23.88 -10.12
N ILE A 182 11.61 23.19 -10.81
CA ILE A 182 10.61 22.32 -10.16
C ILE A 182 11.32 21.21 -9.37
N GLY A 183 12.28 20.51 -9.97
CA GLY A 183 13.05 19.46 -9.28
C GLY A 183 13.77 19.97 -8.03
N THR A 184 14.39 21.14 -8.13
CA THR A 184 15.08 21.79 -7.00
C THR A 184 14.09 22.16 -5.90
N ALA A 185 12.90 22.64 -6.26
CA ALA A 185 11.84 22.97 -5.31
C ALA A 185 11.32 21.73 -4.57
N VAL A 186 11.08 20.62 -5.27
CA VAL A 186 10.74 19.31 -4.65
C VAL A 186 11.83 18.89 -3.67
N PHE A 187 13.09 18.99 -4.07
CA PHE A 187 14.23 18.63 -3.21
C PHE A 187 14.31 19.49 -1.94
N GLN A 188 14.02 20.80 -2.04
CA GLN A 188 13.98 21.72 -0.90
C GLN A 188 12.83 21.38 0.06
N ASP A 189 11.66 21.05 -0.47
CA ASP A 189 10.52 20.64 0.36
C ASP A 189 10.80 19.30 1.07
N ILE A 190 11.39 18.31 0.38
CA ILE A 190 11.84 17.04 0.98
C ILE A 190 12.89 17.28 2.07
N ASP A 191 13.85 18.18 1.86
CA ASP A 191 14.85 18.55 2.87
C ASP A 191 14.20 19.09 4.15
N LYS A 192 13.22 19.98 3.99
CA LYS A 192 12.47 20.56 5.12
C LYS A 192 11.67 19.49 5.87
N LEU A 193 11.03 18.57 5.14
CA LEU A 193 10.29 17.45 5.75
C LEU A 193 11.23 16.51 6.50
N ALA A 194 12.39 16.18 5.93
CA ALA A 194 13.37 15.29 6.57
C ALA A 194 13.87 15.90 7.89
N LYS A 195 14.16 17.20 7.89
CA LYS A 195 14.49 17.96 9.11
C LYS A 195 13.36 17.93 10.14
N THR A 196 12.10 18.06 9.70
CA THR A 196 10.93 18.00 10.59
C THR A 196 10.74 16.62 11.22
N ALA A 197 10.94 15.56 10.43
CA ALA A 197 10.94 14.18 10.90
C ALA A 197 12.15 13.85 11.80
N GLY A 198 13.21 14.66 11.73
CA GLY A 198 14.47 14.43 12.44
C GLY A 198 15.27 13.27 11.86
N VAL A 199 15.18 13.06 10.54
CA VAL A 199 15.86 11.98 9.81
C VAL A 199 16.64 12.52 8.61
N GLN A 200 17.52 11.69 8.04
CA GLN A 200 18.17 12.03 6.78
C GLN A 200 17.17 11.97 5.62
N LYS A 201 17.36 12.78 4.58
CA LYS A 201 16.48 12.81 3.40
C LYS A 201 16.27 11.43 2.78
N ARG A 202 17.34 10.64 2.69
CA ARG A 202 17.29 9.27 2.13
C ARG A 202 16.36 8.37 2.94
N GLU A 203 16.32 8.51 4.27
CA GLU A 203 15.44 7.73 5.13
C GLU A 203 13.97 8.17 4.98
N LEU A 204 13.71 9.48 4.87
CA LEU A 204 12.37 9.99 4.59
C LEU A 204 11.86 9.53 3.21
N VAL A 205 12.74 9.59 2.20
CA VAL A 205 12.44 9.05 0.87
C VAL A 205 12.14 7.56 0.97
N LYS A 206 12.99 6.80 1.65
CA LYS A 206 12.85 5.35 1.80
C LYS A 206 11.50 4.98 2.43
N ILE A 207 11.07 5.64 3.51
CA ILE A 207 9.77 5.34 4.10
C ILE A 207 8.59 5.73 3.19
N VAL A 208 8.68 6.86 2.48
CA VAL A 208 7.64 7.23 1.52
C VAL A 208 7.54 6.19 0.40
N PHE A 209 8.65 5.68 -0.12
CA PHE A 209 8.68 4.76 -1.27
C PHE A 209 8.57 3.28 -0.93
N GLN A 210 8.94 2.88 0.27
CA GLN A 210 8.89 1.48 0.68
C GLN A 210 7.69 1.18 1.58
N LEU A 211 7.00 2.20 2.08
CA LEU A 211 5.81 2.00 2.91
C LEU A 211 4.60 2.73 2.32
N PHE A 212 4.61 4.06 2.34
CA PHE A 212 3.41 4.83 2.05
C PHE A 212 2.96 4.68 0.60
N LEU A 213 3.82 4.96 -0.38
CA LEU A 213 3.46 4.94 -1.79
C LEU A 213 3.04 3.54 -2.28
N PRO A 214 3.77 2.44 -1.98
CA PRO A 214 3.32 1.10 -2.33
C PRO A 214 1.99 0.72 -1.68
N VAL A 215 1.78 1.04 -0.40
CA VAL A 215 0.47 0.81 0.25
C VAL A 215 -0.62 1.59 -0.50
N TYR A 216 -0.38 2.86 -0.83
CA TYR A 216 -1.33 3.66 -1.60
C TYR A 216 -1.52 3.21 -3.05
N GLN A 217 -0.56 2.51 -3.66
CA GLN A 217 -0.64 1.98 -5.03
C GLN A 217 -1.30 0.59 -5.08
N HIS A 218 -0.97 -0.30 -4.14
CA HIS A 218 -1.56 -1.64 -4.03
C HIS A 218 -2.98 -1.62 -3.51
N MET A 219 -3.37 -0.57 -2.79
CA MET A 219 -4.77 -0.31 -2.51
C MET A 219 -5.54 0.17 -3.77
N GLY A 220 -5.03 -0.10 -4.99
CA GLY A 220 -5.49 0.50 -6.23
C GLY A 220 -5.21 2.00 -6.24
N SER A 221 -5.46 2.68 -7.36
CA SER A 221 -5.66 4.13 -7.23
C SER A 221 -6.66 4.32 -6.11
N VAL A 222 -6.46 5.30 -5.23
CA VAL A 222 -7.48 5.57 -4.23
C VAL A 222 -8.83 5.79 -4.93
N GLY A 223 -8.89 6.09 -6.24
CA GLY A 223 -10.10 6.04 -7.10
C GLY A 223 -10.71 4.68 -7.46
N ASP A 224 -10.09 3.53 -7.22
CA ASP A 224 -10.67 2.17 -7.37
C ASP A 224 -11.08 1.60 -6.01
N LEU A 225 -10.27 1.84 -4.97
CA LEU A 225 -10.69 1.65 -3.57
C LEU A 225 -11.87 2.57 -3.24
N LEU A 226 -11.83 3.83 -3.69
CA LEU A 226 -12.95 4.79 -3.70
C LEU A 226 -13.85 4.58 -4.92
N GLY A 227 -13.48 3.82 -5.92
CA GLY A 227 -14.41 3.45 -7.00
C GLY A 227 -15.52 2.58 -6.43
N GLY A 228 -15.13 1.67 -5.51
CA GLY A 228 -16.03 0.96 -4.62
C GLY A 228 -16.53 1.79 -3.43
N MET A 229 -15.64 2.50 -2.71
CA MET A 229 -15.99 3.21 -1.47
C MET A 229 -16.50 4.66 -1.63
N ALA A 230 -16.06 5.47 -2.59
CA ALA A 230 -16.68 6.76 -2.90
C ALA A 230 -18.04 6.64 -3.60
N ARG A 231 -18.37 5.48 -4.20
CA ARG A 231 -19.76 5.19 -4.58
C ARG A 231 -20.68 4.99 -3.37
N GLN A 232 -20.16 4.67 -2.18
CA GLN A 232 -20.96 4.42 -0.97
C GLN A 232 -20.75 5.43 0.19
N GLN A 233 -19.59 6.08 0.33
CA GLN A 233 -19.22 6.86 1.53
C GLN A 233 -18.42 8.17 1.29
N ASN A 234 -18.18 8.57 0.04
CA ASN A 234 -17.67 9.91 -0.31
C ASN A 234 -16.37 10.38 0.40
N MET A 235 -15.43 9.48 0.68
CA MET A 235 -14.13 9.86 1.26
C MET A 235 -13.31 10.67 0.26
N GLN A 236 -12.95 11.90 0.61
CA GLN A 236 -12.09 12.76 -0.19
C GLN A 236 -10.63 12.58 0.23
N LEU A 237 -9.75 12.30 -0.75
CA LEU A 237 -8.31 12.35 -0.54
C LEU A 237 -7.87 13.71 0.02
N PRO A 238 -7.06 13.74 1.09
CA PRO A 238 -6.45 14.98 1.56
C PRO A 238 -5.65 15.62 0.42
N SER A 239 -5.78 16.95 0.24
CA SER A 239 -5.25 17.65 -0.93
C SER A 239 -3.74 17.46 -1.10
N GLY A 240 -2.98 17.41 -0.01
CA GLY A 240 -1.54 17.24 -0.11
C GLY A 240 -1.08 15.82 -0.45
N ILE A 241 -1.94 14.80 -0.29
CA ILE A 241 -1.68 13.46 -0.84
C ILE A 241 -1.84 13.48 -2.36
N LYS A 242 -2.82 14.23 -2.89
CA LYS A 242 -2.93 14.44 -4.34
C LYS A 242 -1.70 15.14 -4.89
N THR A 243 -1.21 16.19 -4.21
CA THR A 243 0.03 16.87 -4.58
C THR A 243 1.24 15.93 -4.59
N LEU A 244 1.34 14.99 -3.64
CA LEU A 244 2.40 13.98 -3.64
C LEU A 244 2.33 13.06 -4.87
N MET A 245 1.14 12.60 -5.23
CA MET A 245 0.94 11.78 -6.43
C MET A 245 1.29 12.56 -7.70
N GLU A 246 0.87 13.83 -7.80
CA GLU A 246 1.24 14.72 -8.91
C GLU A 246 2.75 14.90 -9.04
N ILE A 247 3.48 15.04 -7.92
CA ILE A 247 4.95 15.10 -7.92
C ILE A 247 5.54 13.80 -8.47
N VAL A 248 5.05 12.65 -8.00
CA VAL A 248 5.52 11.32 -8.45
C VAL A 248 5.26 11.14 -9.94
N ASP A 249 4.06 11.45 -10.42
CA ASP A 249 3.69 11.36 -11.83
C ASP A 249 4.53 12.29 -12.70
N TRP A 250 4.74 13.52 -12.23
CA TRP A 250 5.55 14.50 -12.93
C TRP A 250 7.01 14.04 -13.08
N LEU A 251 7.58 13.45 -12.02
CA LEU A 251 8.93 12.90 -12.01
C LEU A 251 9.04 11.67 -12.93
N ASN A 252 8.09 10.75 -12.84
CA ASN A 252 8.05 9.54 -13.66
C ASN A 252 7.98 9.85 -15.15
N ALA A 253 7.11 10.77 -15.55
CA ALA A 253 6.99 11.21 -16.94
C ALA A 253 8.29 11.84 -17.49
N ARG A 254 9.21 12.23 -16.61
CA ARG A 254 10.47 12.91 -16.94
C ARG A 254 11.69 12.13 -16.47
N ARG A 255 11.55 10.84 -16.19
CA ARG A 255 12.59 10.01 -15.57
C ARG A 255 13.95 10.10 -16.25
N THR A 256 13.98 10.04 -17.57
CA THR A 256 15.20 10.12 -18.37
C THR A 256 15.89 11.47 -18.24
N VAL A 257 15.12 12.56 -18.11
CA VAL A 257 15.65 13.93 -18.00
C VAL A 257 16.07 14.24 -16.56
N VAL A 258 15.29 13.79 -15.57
CA VAL A 258 15.53 14.02 -14.14
C VAL A 258 16.78 13.28 -13.65
N ALA A 259 17.03 12.07 -14.16
CA ALA A 259 18.20 11.28 -13.80
C ALA A 259 19.52 12.00 -14.15
N ASP A 260 19.52 12.79 -15.23
CA ASP A 260 20.69 13.53 -15.71
C ASP A 260 20.92 14.86 -14.98
N TRP A 261 20.08 15.23 -14.00
CA TRP A 261 20.21 16.51 -13.31
C TRP A 261 21.36 16.52 -12.30
N PRO A 262 22.23 17.56 -12.34
CA PRO A 262 23.34 17.65 -11.42
C PRO A 262 22.84 17.81 -9.98
N VAL A 263 23.53 17.16 -9.04
CA VAL A 263 23.29 17.21 -7.58
C VAL A 263 22.00 16.55 -7.09
N ILE A 264 20.88 16.74 -7.78
CA ILE A 264 19.56 16.27 -7.34
C ILE A 264 19.07 15.03 -8.08
N GLY A 265 19.60 14.72 -9.27
CA GLY A 265 19.11 13.64 -10.13
C GLY A 265 19.15 12.27 -9.47
N GLY A 266 20.22 11.92 -8.75
CA GLY A 266 20.32 10.63 -8.05
C GLY A 266 19.29 10.46 -6.92
N LEU A 267 19.00 11.51 -6.14
CA LEU A 267 17.95 11.45 -5.12
C LEU A 267 16.56 11.43 -5.76
N LEU A 268 16.33 12.29 -6.77
CA LEU A 268 15.06 12.34 -7.48
C LEU A 268 14.80 11.05 -8.28
N ALA A 269 15.85 10.33 -8.70
CA ALA A 269 15.73 9.01 -9.30
C ALA A 269 15.43 7.91 -8.30
N SER A 270 15.92 8.03 -7.05
CA SER A 270 15.57 7.10 -5.97
C SER A 270 14.12 7.24 -5.48
N ILE A 271 13.45 8.37 -5.77
CA ILE A 271 12.01 8.60 -5.54
C ILE A 271 11.16 8.30 -6.78
N MET A 272 11.71 7.69 -7.84
CA MET A 272 10.89 7.23 -8.95
C MET A 272 10.58 5.74 -8.70
N PRO A 273 9.30 5.33 -8.63
CA PRO A 273 8.96 3.93 -8.41
C PRO A 273 9.68 3.05 -9.44
N GLY A 274 10.46 2.09 -8.94
CA GLY A 274 10.99 1.01 -9.75
C GLY A 274 9.95 -0.08 -9.84
N SER A 275 9.14 -0.07 -10.91
CA SER A 275 8.30 -1.19 -11.38
C SER A 275 7.80 -2.17 -10.32
N ALA A 276 7.32 -1.67 -9.18
CA ALA A 276 6.71 -2.50 -8.16
C ALA A 276 5.30 -2.83 -8.66
N GLU A 277 5.24 -3.73 -9.64
CA GLU A 277 4.03 -4.41 -10.06
C GLU A 277 3.56 -5.31 -8.91
N GLY A 278 3.05 -4.72 -7.83
CA GLY A 278 2.23 -5.50 -6.92
C GLY A 278 0.85 -5.56 -7.54
N LYS A 279 0.66 -6.64 -8.27
CA LYS A 279 -0.66 -7.11 -8.64
C LYS A 279 -1.37 -7.45 -7.34
N VAL A 280 -2.49 -6.80 -7.09
CA VAL A 280 -3.47 -7.28 -6.12
C VAL A 280 -3.96 -8.61 -6.66
N THR A 281 -3.84 -9.66 -5.87
CA THR A 281 -4.38 -10.97 -6.19
C THR A 281 -5.68 -11.15 -5.40
N ASP A 282 -6.76 -11.52 -6.10
CA ASP A 282 -8.10 -11.73 -5.51
C ASP A 282 -8.24 -13.13 -4.87
N ASP A 283 -7.12 -13.81 -4.63
CA ASP A 283 -7.04 -15.20 -4.20
C ASP A 283 -7.03 -15.37 -2.67
N PHE A 284 -6.73 -14.31 -1.91
CA PHE A 284 -6.70 -14.32 -0.44
C PHE A 284 -8.06 -14.68 0.18
N THR A 285 -8.09 -15.60 1.16
CA THR A 285 -9.28 -16.00 1.92
C THR A 285 -9.13 -15.63 3.38
N SER A 286 -9.86 -14.64 3.88
CA SER A 286 -9.78 -14.27 5.29
C SER A 286 -10.51 -15.26 6.20
N PRO A 287 -10.11 -15.41 7.48
CA PRO A 287 -10.92 -16.10 8.47
C PRO A 287 -12.36 -15.54 8.59
N MET A 288 -12.52 -14.24 8.30
CA MET A 288 -13.85 -13.61 8.29
C MET A 288 -14.71 -14.05 7.10
N ASP A 289 -14.11 -14.53 5.99
CA ASP A 289 -14.88 -15.12 4.88
C ASP A 289 -15.54 -16.43 5.28
N LEU A 290 -14.88 -17.18 6.16
CA LEU A 290 -15.36 -18.45 6.69
C LEU A 290 -16.34 -18.25 7.86
N ALA A 291 -16.24 -17.12 8.55
CA ALA A 291 -17.16 -16.75 9.64
C ALA A 291 -18.46 -16.14 9.12
N ALA A 292 -18.43 -15.49 7.95
CA ALA A 292 -19.62 -14.99 7.28
C ALA A 292 -20.39 -16.16 6.63
N VAL A 293 -21.72 -16.12 6.72
CA VAL A 293 -22.59 -17.19 6.23
C VAL A 293 -22.53 -17.21 4.70
N SER A 294 -21.81 -18.18 4.10
CA SER A 294 -21.90 -18.45 2.67
C SER A 294 -23.27 -19.03 2.31
N ASN A 295 -23.63 -19.03 1.02
CA ASN A 295 -24.89 -19.63 0.56
C ASN A 295 -24.97 -21.15 0.84
N ASP A 296 -23.82 -21.81 1.01
CA ASP A 296 -23.72 -23.23 1.28
C ASP A 296 -23.68 -23.50 2.79
N LYS A 297 -24.84 -23.85 3.36
CA LYS A 297 -24.95 -24.24 4.77
C LYS A 297 -24.69 -25.74 4.94
N ILE A 298 -23.62 -26.07 5.67
CA ILE A 298 -23.40 -27.39 6.24
C ILE A 298 -24.05 -27.39 7.64
N ILE A 299 -25.15 -28.09 7.78
CA ILE A 299 -25.77 -28.38 9.09
C ILE A 299 -25.52 -29.85 9.33
N TYR A 300 -24.64 -30.15 10.29
CA TYR A 300 -24.28 -31.51 10.67
C TYR A 300 -24.36 -31.62 12.18
N ASP A 301 -25.29 -32.44 12.67
CA ASP A 301 -25.36 -32.78 14.09
C ASP A 301 -24.26 -33.79 14.39
N TRP A 302 -23.19 -33.33 15.04
CA TRP A 302 -22.14 -34.23 15.48
C TRP A 302 -22.74 -35.28 16.42
N PRO A 303 -22.47 -36.58 16.18
CA PRO A 303 -22.81 -37.59 17.17
C PRO A 303 -22.10 -37.23 18.48
N LYS A 304 -22.89 -37.13 19.56
CA LYS A 304 -22.40 -36.83 20.91
C LYS A 304 -21.42 -37.88 21.40
#